data_AF-A0A8T4YQP6-F1
#
_entry.id   AF-A0A8T4YQP6-F1
#
_cell.length_a   1.000
_cell.length_b   1.000
_cell.length_c   1.000
_cell.angle_alpha   90.00
_cell.angle_beta   90.00
_cell.angle_gamma   90.00
#
_symmetry.space_group_name_H-M   'P 1'
#
loop_
_entity.id
_entity.type
_entity.pdbx_description
1 polymer ?
#
loop_
_entity_poly.entity_id
_entity_poly.type
_entity_poly.pdbx_seq_one_letter_code
_entity_poly.pdbx_strand_id
1 'polypeptide(L)' 'MAQPSTFVRIPKERVGVLIGSKGETRRAIEKMLSVELQIESDTGGVTITLA' A
#
# COMPACT_ATOMS: atom_id res chain seq x y z
N MET A 1 -10.83 -12.85 13.98
CA MET A 1 -10.89 -11.43 14.38
C MET A 1 -10.55 -10.62 13.13
N ALA A 2 -11.39 -9.68 12.72
CA ALA A 2 -11.11 -8.85 11.55
C ALA A 2 -10.00 -7.87 11.92
N GLN A 3 -8.85 -7.96 11.25
CA GLN A 3 -7.80 -6.96 11.41
C GLN A 3 -8.32 -5.65 10.83
N PRO A 4 -8.13 -4.50 11.51
CA PRO A 4 -8.53 -3.21 10.97
C PRO A 4 -7.79 -2.97 9.67
N SER A 5 -8.56 -2.80 8.60
CA SER A 5 -8.05 -2.48 7.28
C SER A 5 -8.73 -1.23 6.74
N THR A 6 -8.00 -0.50 5.90
CA THR A 6 -8.47 0.71 5.24
C THR A 6 -8.18 0.59 3.76
N PHE A 7 -9.19 0.85 2.95
CA PHE A 7 -9.06 0.90 1.50
C PHE A 7 -8.99 2.36 1.05
N VAL A 8 -7.97 2.69 0.26
CA VAL A 8 -7.77 4.01 -0.35
C VAL A 8 -7.58 3.82 -1.84
N ARG A 9 -8.18 4.71 -2.64
CA ARG A 9 -7.95 4.74 -4.08
C ARG A 9 -7.04 5.90 -4.44
N ILE A 10 -5.98 5.61 -5.18
CA ILE A 10 -5.06 6.60 -5.73
C ILE A 10 -5.11 6.59 -7.26
N PRO A 11 -4.77 7.71 -7.93
CA PRO A 11 -4.62 7.74 -9.37
C PRO A 11 -3.62 6.68 -9.85
N LYS A 12 -3.96 5.96 -10.94
CA LYS A 12 -3.12 4.87 -11.48
C LYS A 12 -1.68 5.32 -11.78
N GLU A 13 -1.52 6.55 -12.28
CA GLU A 13 -0.21 7.15 -12.54
C GLU A 13 0.69 7.27 -11.29
N ARG A 14 0.11 7.34 -10.08
CA ARG A 14 0.84 7.47 -8.81
C ARG A 14 1.11 6.14 -8.14
N VAL A 15 0.56 5.02 -8.63
CA VAL A 15 0.83 3.69 -8.07
C VAL A 15 2.32 3.38 -8.11
N GLY A 16 3.01 3.72 -9.21
CA GLY A 16 4.46 3.55 -9.32
C GLY A 16 5.24 4.32 -8.24
N VAL A 17 4.78 5.52 -7.89
CA VAL A 17 5.39 6.35 -6.84
C VAL A 17 5.19 5.72 -5.45
N LEU A 18 4.01 5.16 -5.18
CA LEU A 18 3.72 4.49 -3.91
C LEU A 18 4.57 3.22 -3.73
N ILE A 19 4.78 2.45 -4.81
CA ILE A 19 5.65 1.28 -4.78
C ILE A 19 7.11 1.73 -4.56
N GLY A 20 7.54 2.78 -5.26
CA GLY A 20 8.92 3.27 -5.22
C GLY A 20 9.88 2.38 -6.01
N SER A 21 11.15 2.78 -6.13
CA SER A 21 12.13 2.01 -6.92
C SER A 21 12.33 0.65 -6.27
N LYS A 22 12.03 -0.43 -7.00
CA LYS A 22 12.09 -1.83 -6.51
C LYS A 22 11.26 -2.09 -5.25
N GLY A 23 10.23 -1.28 -4.97
CA GLY A 23 9.40 -1.46 -3.77
C GLY A 23 9.97 -0.81 -2.50
N GLU A 24 10.96 0.08 -2.60
CA GLU A 24 11.61 0.73 -1.46
C GLU A 24 10.62 1.49 -0.57
N THR A 25 9.71 2.27 -1.18
CA THR A 25 8.76 3.12 -0.47
C THR A 25 7.73 2.28 0.25
N ARG A 26 7.16 1.28 -0.44
CA ARG A 26 6.25 0.31 0.18
C ARG A 26 6.90 -0.35 1.40
N ARG A 27 8.11 -0.90 1.25
CA ARG A 27 8.83 -1.59 2.34
C ARG A 27 9.13 -0.65 3.51
N ALA A 28 9.47 0.60 3.23
CA ALA A 28 9.70 1.60 4.27
C ALA A 28 8.43 1.85 5.08
N ILE A 29 7.29 2.02 4.41
CA ILE A 29 5.99 2.24 5.07
C ILE A 29 5.58 1.01 5.89
N GLU A 30 5.66 -0.19 5.32
CA GLU A 30 5.34 -1.45 6.01
C GLU A 30 6.19 -1.62 7.29
N LYS A 31 7.50 -1.31 7.21
CA LYS A 31 8.42 -1.43 8.34
C LYS A 31 8.25 -0.32 9.39
N MET A 32 7.93 0.90 8.97
CA MET A 32 7.79 2.05 9.88
C MET A 32 6.48 2.02 10.66
N LEU A 33 5.41 1.57 10.02
CA LEU A 33 4.06 1.59 10.60
C LEU A 33 3.59 0.21 11.08
N SER A 34 4.38 -0.85 10.83
CA SER A 34 3.99 -2.24 11.09
C SER A 34 2.65 -2.58 10.45
N VAL A 35 2.54 -2.31 9.16
CA VAL A 35 1.32 -2.53 8.37
C VAL A 35 1.64 -3.35 7.13
N GLU A 36 0.64 -4.00 6.55
CA GLU A 36 0.70 -4.65 5.25
C GLU A 36 0.02 -3.75 4.21
N LEU A 37 0.71 -3.44 3.10
CA LEU A 37 0.12 -2.72 1.97
C LEU A 37 -0.11 -3.67 0.80
N GLN A 38 -1.38 -3.88 0.46
CA GLN A 38 -1.81 -4.48 -0.80
C GLN A 38 -2.09 -3.39 -1.82
N ILE A 39 -1.44 -3.46 -2.98
CA ILE A 39 -1.55 -2.44 -4.02
C ILE A 39 -2.08 -3.12 -5.29
N GLU A 40 -3.25 -2.70 -5.76
CA GLU A 40 -3.85 -3.08 -7.03
C GLU A 40 -3.41 -2.10 -8.12
N SER A 41 -2.41 -2.51 -8.89
CA SER A 41 -1.84 -1.70 -9.97
C SER A 41 -2.76 -1.47 -11.16
N ASP A 42 -3.80 -2.29 -11.32
CA ASP A 42 -4.75 -2.12 -12.41
C ASP A 42 -5.77 -0.99 -12.15
N THR A 43 -6.28 -0.92 -10.92
CA THR A 43 -7.38 -0.03 -10.48
C THR A 43 -6.92 1.18 -9.67
N GLY A 44 -5.68 1.15 -9.16
CA GLY A 44 -5.17 2.13 -8.19
C GLY A 44 -5.69 1.93 -6.78
N GLY A 45 -6.26 0.74 -6.49
CA GLY A 45 -6.71 0.37 -5.14
C GLY A 45 -5.52 0.08 -4.22
N VAL A 46 -5.58 0.57 -2.99
CA VAL A 46 -4.58 0.31 -1.96
C VAL A 46 -5.31 -0.12 -0.70
N THR A 47 -5.05 -1.34 -0.25
CA THR A 47 -5.56 -1.88 1.00
C THR A 47 -4.44 -1.86 2.02
N ILE A 48 -4.66 -1.18 3.14
CA ILE A 48 -3.73 -1.10 4.27
C ILE A 48 -4.33 -1.95 5.39
N THR A 49 -3.59 -2.94 5.86
CA THR A 49 -4.00 -3.83 6.95
C THR A 49 -3.02 -3.67 8.11
N LEU A 50 -3.51 -3.49 9.34
CA LEU A 50 -2.61 -3.47 10.50
C LEU A 50 -2.12 -4.90 10.80
N ALA A 51 -0.80 -5.06 10.92
CA ALA A 51 -0.15 -6.33 11.22
C ALA A 51 0.03 -6.55 12.73
#